data_AF-A0A3P7JL21-F1
#
_entry.id   AF-A0A3P7JL21-F1
#
_cell.length_a   1.000
_cell.length_b   1.000
_cell.length_c   1.000
_cell.angle_alpha   90.00
_cell.angle_beta   90.00
_cell.angle_gamma   90.00
#
_symmetry.space_group_name_H-M   'P 1'
#
loop_
_entity.id
_entity.type
_entity.pdbx_description
1 polymer ?
#
loop_
_entity_poly.entity_id
_entity_poly.type
_entity_poly.pdbx_seq_one_letter_code
_entity_poly.pdbx_strand_id
1 'polypeptide(L)'
;MKTKWCDLFVLGLMQCAEEVGLTRMLEAMNNHLAACSRVGQLKSEKYEEVSQQINYLLLLVSRFAEAKLSPMEFAYLKLVSFTSNDIPASTCAADTRPVNVTACQELYEHVVASSSTDDSTSEDNETHMTTSSYNHSFYRYSRLLQLLPNLRWFRESVLVELFFSGLIGNLSIETVIPFVLKMDVMNVFEPSQGSDSILPS
;
A
#
# COMPACT_ATOMS: atom_id res chain seq x y z
N MET A 1 13.12 -5.67 7.48
CA MET A 1 13.00 -4.29 6.95
C MET A 1 13.66 -4.12 5.59
N LYS A 2 14.96 -4.37 5.43
CA LYS A 2 15.70 -4.12 4.17
C LYS A 2 15.08 -4.76 2.91
N THR A 3 14.41 -5.89 3.03
CA THR A 3 13.81 -6.64 1.90
C THR A 3 12.31 -6.42 1.73
N LYS A 4 11.67 -5.62 2.59
CA LYS A 4 10.20 -5.52 2.69
C LYS A 4 9.67 -4.09 2.60
N TRP A 5 10.57 -3.12 2.47
CA TRP A 5 10.19 -1.71 2.37
C TRP A 5 9.37 -1.43 1.11
N CYS A 6 9.70 -2.10 -0.01
CA CYS A 6 9.03 -1.93 -1.29
C CYS A 6 7.54 -2.25 -1.19
N ASP A 7 7.21 -3.41 -0.61
CA ASP A 7 5.83 -3.82 -0.39
C ASP A 7 5.08 -2.81 0.48
N LEU A 8 5.68 -2.36 1.58
CA LEU A 8 5.09 -1.37 2.49
C LEU A 8 4.87 -0.02 1.81
N PHE A 9 5.84 0.40 0.99
CA PHE A 9 5.75 1.63 0.22
C PHE A 9 4.61 1.55 -0.79
N VAL A 10 4.54 0.48 -1.60
CA VAL A 10 3.49 0.30 -2.60
C VAL A 10 2.11 0.21 -1.93
N LEU A 11 1.97 -0.53 -0.83
CA LEU A 11 0.71 -0.58 -0.07
C LEU A 11 0.33 0.77 0.52
N GLY A 12 1.29 1.55 1.02
CA GLY A 12 1.07 2.93 1.47
C GLY A 12 0.64 3.83 0.33
N LEU A 13 1.29 3.70 -0.83
CA LEU A 13 0.98 4.45 -2.04
C LEU A 13 -0.44 4.13 -2.55
N MET A 14 -0.89 2.87 -2.48
CA MET A 14 -2.27 2.50 -2.82
C MET A 14 -3.27 3.07 -1.82
N GLN A 15 -2.92 3.13 -0.53
CA GLN A 15 -3.81 3.66 0.51
C GLN A 15 -4.13 5.14 0.31
N CYS A 16 -3.16 5.95 -0.14
CA CYS A 16 -3.35 7.38 -0.39
C CYS A 16 -3.49 7.71 -1.90
N ALA A 17 -3.70 6.73 -2.77
CA ALA A 17 -3.65 6.91 -4.23
C ALA A 17 -4.62 7.98 -4.75
N GLU A 18 -5.83 8.03 -4.18
CA GLU A 18 -6.85 9.02 -4.54
C GLU A 18 -6.48 10.42 -4.03
N GLU A 19 -6.09 10.53 -2.76
CA GLU A 19 -5.71 11.79 -2.12
C GLU A 19 -4.55 12.49 -2.83
N VAL A 20 -3.55 11.73 -3.28
CA VAL A 20 -2.38 12.25 -3.98
C VAL A 20 -2.59 12.37 -5.50
N GLY A 21 -3.73 11.93 -6.03
CA GLY A 21 -4.00 11.94 -7.48
C GLY A 21 -3.03 11.06 -8.28
N LEU A 22 -2.66 9.90 -7.74
CA LEU A 22 -1.59 9.04 -8.24
C LEU A 22 -1.72 8.67 -9.72
N THR A 23 -2.92 8.32 -10.17
CA THR A 23 -3.19 7.96 -11.58
C THR A 23 -2.75 9.08 -12.53
N ARG A 24 -3.20 10.32 -12.26
CA ARG A 24 -2.87 11.48 -13.09
C ARG A 24 -1.39 11.78 -13.06
N MET A 25 -0.76 11.66 -11.89
CA MET A 25 0.68 11.85 -11.72
C MET A 25 1.47 10.85 -12.57
N LEU A 26 1.14 9.56 -12.48
CA LEU A 26 1.79 8.48 -13.22
C LEU A 26 1.62 8.63 -14.73
N GLU A 27 0.41 8.96 -15.21
CA GLU A 27 0.16 9.22 -16.63
C GLU A 27 0.96 10.41 -17.16
N ALA A 28 0.99 11.52 -16.41
CA ALA A 28 1.77 12.71 -16.77
C ALA A 28 3.27 12.40 -16.83
N MET A 29 3.79 11.66 -15.84
CA MET A 29 5.19 11.21 -15.82
C MET A 29 5.50 10.31 -17.02
N ASN A 30 4.65 9.34 -17.34
CA ASN A 30 4.86 8.44 -18.47
C ASN A 30 4.89 9.22 -19.80
N ASN A 31 3.97 10.18 -19.98
CA ASN A 31 3.93 11.05 -21.16
C ASN A 31 5.19 11.91 -21.29
N HIS A 32 5.68 12.45 -20.17
CA HIS A 32 6.92 13.21 -20.14
C HIS A 32 8.14 12.34 -20.52
N LEU A 33 8.26 11.16 -19.91
CA LEU A 33 9.34 10.22 -20.21
C LEU A 33 9.31 9.77 -21.69
N ALA A 34 8.11 9.56 -22.24
CA ALA A 34 7.92 9.25 -23.66
C ALA A 34 8.39 10.40 -24.56
N ALA A 35 8.14 11.66 -24.18
CA ALA A 35 8.66 12.82 -24.90
C ALA A 35 10.19 12.90 -24.82
N CYS A 36 10.78 12.71 -23.63
CA CYS A 36 12.24 12.70 -23.43
C CYS A 36 12.92 11.61 -24.25
N SER A 37 12.29 10.43 -24.37
CA SER A 37 12.80 9.35 -25.21
C SER A 37 12.78 9.70 -26.70
N ARG A 38 11.69 10.32 -27.20
CA ARG A 38 11.59 10.76 -28.59
C ARG A 38 12.62 11.82 -28.98
N VAL A 39 13.01 12.70 -28.05
CA VAL A 39 14.02 13.75 -28.26
C VAL A 39 15.45 13.22 -28.02
N GLY A 40 15.60 11.93 -27.69
CA GLY A 40 16.91 11.28 -27.50
C GLY A 40 17.59 11.59 -26.17
N GLN A 41 16.89 12.21 -25.21
CA GLN A 41 17.40 12.50 -23.87
C GLN A 41 17.34 11.29 -22.94
N LEU A 42 16.56 10.27 -23.30
CA LEU A 42 16.39 9.03 -22.55
C LEU A 42 16.52 7.82 -23.48
N LYS A 43 17.35 6.85 -23.10
CA LYS A 43 17.49 5.57 -23.83
C LYS A 43 16.15 4.84 -23.89
N SER A 44 15.80 4.27 -25.06
CA SER A 44 14.53 3.54 -25.26
C SER A 44 14.36 2.40 -24.26
N GLU A 45 15.41 1.61 -24.04
CA GLU A 45 15.41 0.49 -23.09
C GLU A 45 15.01 0.92 -21.67
N LYS A 46 15.59 2.05 -21.21
CA LYS A 46 15.28 2.60 -19.89
C LYS A 46 13.86 3.16 -19.83
N TYR A 47 13.40 3.81 -20.90
CA TYR A 47 12.01 4.28 -20.98
C TYR A 47 11.02 3.11 -20.90
N GLU A 48 11.23 2.05 -21.68
CA GLU A 48 10.37 0.86 -21.68
C GLU A 48 10.32 0.20 -20.29
N GLU A 49 11.48 0.10 -19.64
CA GLU A 49 11.63 -0.43 -18.29
C GLU A 49 10.80 0.35 -17.26
N VAL A 50 10.84 1.68 -17.31
CA VAL A 50 10.10 2.57 -16.40
C VAL A 50 8.61 2.60 -16.76
N SER A 51 8.29 2.68 -18.04
CA SER A 51 6.91 2.70 -18.54
C SER A 51 6.16 1.42 -18.14
N GLN A 52 6.82 0.26 -18.19
CA GLN A 52 6.23 -0.99 -17.71
C GLN A 52 5.87 -0.92 -16.21
N GLN A 53 6.75 -0.37 -15.37
CA GLN A 53 6.49 -0.24 -13.93
C GLN A 53 5.36 0.75 -13.65
N ILE A 54 5.27 1.85 -14.42
CA ILE A 54 4.13 2.77 -14.36
C ILE A 54 2.82 2.06 -14.71
N ASN A 55 2.79 1.27 -15.78
CA ASN A 55 1.58 0.54 -16.16
C ASN A 55 1.15 -0.48 -15.10
N TYR A 56 2.09 -1.17 -14.45
CA TYR A 56 1.78 -2.04 -13.32
C TYR A 56 1.20 -1.27 -12.13
N LEU A 57 1.73 -0.10 -11.81
CA LEU A 57 1.18 0.77 -10.77
C LEU A 57 -0.26 1.20 -11.11
N LEU A 58 -0.51 1.64 -12.35
CA LEU A 58 -1.86 2.05 -12.79
C LEU A 58 -2.88 0.90 -12.68
N LEU A 59 -2.51 -0.31 -13.12
CA LEU A 59 -3.35 -1.49 -12.95
C LEU A 59 -3.59 -1.81 -11.47
N LEU A 60 -2.58 -1.64 -10.62
CA LEU A 60 -2.71 -1.88 -9.19
C LEU A 60 -3.65 -0.86 -8.53
N VAL A 61 -3.56 0.42 -8.90
CA VAL A 61 -4.45 1.46 -8.40
C VAL A 61 -5.91 1.11 -8.69
N SER A 62 -6.23 0.72 -9.93
CA SER A 62 -7.59 0.30 -10.29
C SER A 62 -8.06 -0.90 -9.46
N ARG A 63 -7.21 -1.91 -9.26
CA ARG A 63 -7.54 -3.09 -8.44
C ARG A 63 -7.80 -2.74 -6.98
N PHE A 64 -7.02 -1.85 -6.38
CA PHE A 64 -7.21 -1.43 -4.99
C PHE A 64 -8.45 -0.54 -4.84
N ALA A 65 -8.73 0.32 -5.82
CA ALA A 65 -9.95 1.12 -5.88
C ALA A 65 -11.21 0.25 -5.97
N GLU A 66 -11.18 -0.82 -6.77
CA GLU A 66 -12.27 -1.80 -6.87
C GLU A 66 -12.46 -2.60 -5.58
N ALA A 67 -11.37 -2.93 -4.89
CA ALA A 67 -11.41 -3.73 -3.67
C ALA A 67 -11.95 -2.97 -2.44
N LYS A 68 -11.89 -1.62 -2.46
CA LYS A 68 -12.42 -0.72 -1.41
C LYS A 68 -11.99 -1.17 -0.01
N LEU A 69 -10.68 -1.12 0.23
CA LEU A 69 -10.10 -1.48 1.52
C LEU A 69 -10.34 -0.39 2.54
N SER A 70 -10.74 -0.79 3.74
CA SER A 70 -10.73 0.06 4.93
C SER A 70 -9.30 0.33 5.41
N PRO A 71 -9.07 1.41 6.20
CA PRO A 71 -7.77 1.68 6.79
C PRO A 71 -7.20 0.51 7.61
N MET A 72 -8.08 -0.24 8.28
CA MET A 72 -7.69 -1.40 9.09
C MET A 72 -7.24 -2.57 8.21
N GLU A 73 -7.95 -2.84 7.10
CA GLU A 73 -7.51 -3.87 6.14
C GLU A 73 -6.17 -3.52 5.49
N PHE A 74 -5.90 -2.25 5.19
CA PHE A 74 -4.58 -1.81 4.76
C PHE A 74 -3.49 -2.08 5.82
N ALA A 75 -3.78 -1.81 7.10
CA ALA A 75 -2.85 -2.08 8.19
C ALA A 75 -2.52 -3.58 8.31
N TYR A 76 -3.54 -4.44 8.23
CA TYR A 76 -3.35 -5.88 8.22
C TYR A 76 -2.57 -6.37 7.01
N LEU A 77 -2.87 -5.91 5.79
CA LEU A 77 -2.10 -6.31 4.59
C LEU A 77 -0.63 -5.89 4.68
N LYS A 78 -0.34 -4.70 5.22
CA LYS A 78 1.03 -4.27 5.50
C LYS A 78 1.71 -5.18 6.51
N LEU A 79 1.03 -5.54 7.60
CA LEU A 79 1.56 -6.44 8.62
C LEU A 79 1.83 -7.85 8.08
N VAL A 80 0.89 -8.41 7.31
CA VAL A 80 1.05 -9.70 6.64
C VAL A 80 2.25 -9.65 5.70
N SER A 81 2.30 -8.70 4.77
CA SER A 81 3.42 -8.54 3.83
C SER A 81 4.77 -8.40 4.53
N PHE A 82 4.83 -7.60 5.60
CA PHE A 82 6.04 -7.35 6.37
C PHE A 82 6.57 -8.59 7.09
N THR A 83 5.66 -9.44 7.57
CA THR A 83 5.98 -10.65 8.36
C THR A 83 6.11 -11.92 7.50
N SER A 84 5.74 -11.86 6.21
CA SER A 84 5.85 -12.99 5.28
C SER A 84 7.30 -13.40 5.03
N ASN A 85 7.55 -14.72 5.14
CA ASN A 85 8.86 -15.35 4.88
C ASN A 85 8.94 -15.86 3.44
N ASP A 86 8.94 -14.95 2.48
CA ASP A 86 8.85 -15.31 1.06
C ASP A 86 10.19 -15.61 0.36
N ILE A 87 11.31 -15.43 1.07
CA ILE A 87 12.68 -15.56 0.54
C ILE A 87 13.37 -16.74 1.24
N PRO A 88 13.62 -17.87 0.53
CA PRO A 88 14.19 -19.09 1.12
C PRO A 88 15.59 -18.93 1.74
N ALA A 89 16.34 -17.88 1.39
CA ALA A 89 17.75 -17.70 1.73
C ALA A 89 18.02 -16.76 2.93
N SER A 90 16.99 -16.22 3.59
CA SER A 90 17.20 -15.29 4.72
C SER A 90 17.51 -16.06 6.00
N THR A 91 18.80 -16.31 6.26
CA THR A 91 19.31 -17.01 7.46
C THR A 91 19.21 -16.19 8.75
N CYS A 92 18.66 -14.98 8.72
CA CYS A 92 18.48 -14.17 9.93
C CYS A 92 17.17 -13.37 9.89
N ALA A 93 16.19 -13.82 10.65
CA ALA A 93 15.18 -13.01 11.33
C ALA A 93 14.49 -13.94 12.34
N ALA A 94 14.11 -13.43 13.51
CA ALA A 94 13.27 -14.17 14.45
C ALA A 94 12.09 -14.84 13.71
N ASP A 95 11.62 -16.01 14.16
CA ASP A 95 10.50 -16.72 13.51
C ASP A 95 9.27 -15.79 13.50
N THR A 96 9.03 -15.11 12.37
CA THR A 96 7.90 -14.18 12.20
C THR A 96 6.63 -14.91 11.80
N ARG A 97 6.68 -16.23 11.60
CA ARG A 97 5.51 -17.03 11.22
C ARG A 97 4.38 -16.93 12.23
N PRO A 98 4.59 -17.00 13.56
CA PRO A 98 3.51 -16.82 14.53
C PRO A 98 2.81 -15.49 14.36
N VAL A 99 3.58 -14.40 14.22
CA VAL A 99 3.03 -13.05 14.02
C VAL A 99 2.27 -12.94 12.70
N ASN A 100 2.79 -13.54 11.62
CA ASN A 100 2.11 -13.57 10.32
C ASN A 100 0.77 -14.33 10.39
N VAL A 101 0.74 -15.47 11.08
CA VAL A 101 -0.48 -16.25 11.29
C VAL A 101 -1.50 -15.45 12.11
N THR A 102 -1.06 -14.81 13.19
CA THR A 102 -1.92 -13.92 13.99
C THR A 102 -2.47 -12.77 13.15
N ALA A 103 -1.64 -12.11 12.34
CA ALA A 103 -2.09 -11.03 11.46
C ALA A 103 -3.15 -11.49 10.44
N CYS A 104 -3.00 -12.70 9.88
CA CYS A 104 -3.98 -13.30 8.99
C CYS A 104 -5.29 -13.61 9.73
N GLN A 105 -5.20 -14.15 10.95
CA GLN A 105 -6.37 -14.44 11.78
C GLN A 105 -7.14 -13.17 12.15
N GLU A 106 -6.45 -12.14 12.63
CA GLU A 106 -7.08 -10.87 13.01
C GLU A 106 -7.71 -10.17 11.80
N LEU A 107 -7.09 -10.25 10.61
CA LEU A 107 -7.71 -9.76 9.37
C LEU A 107 -9.02 -10.50 9.08
N TYR A 108 -9.05 -11.82 9.23
CA TYR A 108 -10.26 -12.61 9.01
C TYR A 108 -11.36 -12.24 10.02
N GLU A 109 -11.02 -12.12 11.30
CA GLU A 109 -11.94 -11.69 12.35
C GLU A 109 -12.53 -10.30 12.07
N HIS A 110 -11.69 -9.35 11.64
CA HIS A 110 -12.15 -8.01 11.23
C HIS A 110 -13.12 -8.05 10.03
N VAL A 111 -12.84 -8.88 9.03
CA VAL A 111 -13.72 -9.06 7.87
C VAL A 111 -15.07 -9.68 8.28
N VAL A 112 -15.06 -10.67 9.19
CA VAL A 112 -16.29 -11.25 9.73
C VAL A 112 -17.08 -10.23 10.54
N ALA A 113 -16.42 -9.49 11.43
CA ALA A 113 -17.07 -8.48 12.27
C ALA A 113 -17.70 -7.35 11.45
N SER A 114 -17.04 -6.89 10.39
CA SER A 114 -17.60 -5.86 9.50
C SER A 114 -18.84 -6.35 8.74
N SER A 115 -18.92 -7.64 8.40
CA SER A 115 -20.09 -8.22 7.70
C SER A 115 -21.34 -8.36 8.57
N SER A 116 -21.22 -8.46 9.89
CA SER A 116 -22.36 -8.68 10.79
C SER A 116 -23.12 -7.40 11.16
N THR A 117 -22.55 -6.23 10.90
CA THR A 117 -23.14 -4.93 11.27
C THR A 117 -24.20 -4.44 10.29
N ASP A 118 -24.23 -4.97 9.07
CA ASP A 118 -25.09 -4.47 7.99
C ASP A 118 -26.45 -5.17 7.88
N ASP A 119 -26.71 -6.21 8.70
CA ASP A 119 -27.88 -7.08 8.58
C ASP A 119 -28.77 -7.01 9.82
N SER A 120 -29.45 -5.86 9.99
CA SER A 120 -30.43 -5.62 11.05
C SER A 120 -31.82 -5.38 10.46
N THR A 121 -32.36 -6.27 9.62
CA THR A 121 -33.82 -6.39 9.40
C THR A 121 -34.18 -7.69 8.65
N SER A 122 -34.38 -8.80 9.37
CA SER A 122 -35.46 -9.78 9.08
C SER A 122 -35.30 -11.00 9.98
N GLU A 123 -36.09 -11.04 11.05
CA GLU A 123 -36.48 -12.27 11.74
C GLU A 123 -37.30 -13.08 10.72
N ASP A 124 -36.74 -14.18 10.17
CA ASP A 124 -37.46 -15.33 9.57
C ASP A 124 -36.60 -16.16 8.57
N ASN A 125 -35.29 -16.42 8.81
CA ASN A 125 -34.57 -17.60 8.24
C ASN A 125 -33.14 -17.80 8.82
N GLU A 126 -33.00 -18.18 10.09
CA GLU A 126 -31.70 -18.17 10.80
C GLU A 126 -30.59 -19.07 10.19
N THR A 127 -30.95 -20.19 9.55
CA THR A 127 -29.96 -21.16 9.06
C THR A 127 -29.34 -20.80 7.70
N HIS A 128 -30.05 -20.04 6.86
CA HIS A 128 -29.59 -19.69 5.52
C HIS A 128 -28.84 -18.34 5.50
N MET A 129 -29.16 -17.44 6.42
CA MET A 129 -28.52 -16.13 6.55
C MET A 129 -27.06 -16.23 7.04
N THR A 130 -26.83 -17.08 8.05
CA THR A 130 -25.50 -17.32 8.65
C THR A 130 -24.50 -17.92 7.66
N THR A 131 -24.96 -18.82 6.80
CA THR A 131 -24.12 -19.44 5.76
C THR A 131 -23.73 -18.42 4.68
N SER A 132 -24.64 -17.51 4.31
CA SER A 132 -24.39 -16.49 3.29
C SER A 132 -23.33 -15.47 3.74
N SER A 133 -23.46 -14.95 4.96
CA SER A 133 -22.51 -13.97 5.52
C SER A 133 -21.11 -14.57 5.74
N TYR A 134 -21.03 -15.83 6.18
CA TYR A 134 -19.76 -16.55 6.27
C TYR A 134 -19.07 -16.67 4.91
N ASN A 135 -19.81 -17.05 3.86
CA ASN A 135 -19.27 -17.17 2.51
C ASN A 135 -18.76 -15.80 2.02
N HIS A 136 -19.53 -14.73 2.19
CA HIS A 136 -19.12 -13.38 1.80
C HIS A 136 -17.80 -12.95 2.48
N SER A 137 -17.69 -13.15 3.79
CA SER A 137 -16.49 -12.82 4.56
C SER A 137 -15.27 -13.65 4.13
N PHE A 138 -15.48 -14.94 3.86
CA PHE A 138 -14.43 -15.80 3.30
C PHE A 138 -13.97 -15.32 1.90
N TYR A 139 -14.90 -14.94 1.02
CA TYR A 139 -14.56 -14.40 -0.30
C TYR A 139 -13.80 -13.07 -0.21
N ARG A 140 -14.23 -12.15 0.68
CA ARG A 140 -13.54 -10.88 0.89
C ARG A 140 -12.12 -11.10 1.42
N TYR A 141 -11.97 -11.90 2.47
CA TYR A 141 -10.66 -12.27 3.03
C TYR A 141 -9.73 -12.85 1.95
N SER A 142 -10.24 -13.79 1.16
CA SER A 142 -9.48 -14.41 0.06
C SER A 142 -9.04 -13.39 -0.99
N ARG A 143 -9.93 -12.46 -1.38
CA ARG A 143 -9.62 -11.39 -2.33
C ARG A 143 -8.56 -10.43 -1.80
N LEU A 144 -8.61 -10.08 -0.51
CA LEU A 144 -7.60 -9.21 0.12
C LEU A 144 -6.21 -9.84 0.07
N LEU A 145 -6.09 -11.13 0.41
CA LEU A 145 -4.81 -11.83 0.35
C LEU A 145 -4.28 -11.97 -1.08
N GLN A 146 -5.15 -12.11 -2.08
CA GLN A 146 -4.77 -12.15 -3.50
C GLN A 146 -4.17 -10.84 -4.03
N LEU A 147 -4.25 -9.73 -3.27
CA LEU A 147 -3.57 -8.49 -3.63
C LEU A 147 -2.06 -8.57 -3.40
N LEU A 148 -1.61 -9.28 -2.36
CA LEU A 148 -0.20 -9.32 -1.94
C LEU A 148 0.76 -9.88 -3.00
N PRO A 149 0.44 -10.94 -3.77
CA PRO A 149 1.32 -11.42 -4.84
C PRO A 149 1.62 -10.38 -5.93
N ASN A 150 0.74 -9.38 -6.13
CA ASN A 150 0.96 -8.33 -7.13
C ASN A 150 2.14 -7.42 -6.78
N LEU A 151 2.53 -7.35 -5.50
CA LEU A 151 3.65 -6.52 -5.05
C LEU A 151 5.00 -7.02 -5.56
N ARG A 152 5.11 -8.31 -5.88
CA ARG A 152 6.35 -8.97 -6.32
C ARG A 152 6.81 -8.55 -7.73
N TRP A 153 5.94 -7.87 -8.48
CA TRP A 153 6.23 -7.42 -9.86
C TRP A 153 6.96 -6.08 -9.90
N PHE A 154 7.09 -5.39 -8.77
CA PHE A 154 7.75 -4.10 -8.70
C PHE A 154 9.25 -4.23 -8.51
N ARG A 155 9.99 -3.46 -9.30
CA ARG A 155 11.44 -3.37 -9.20
C ARG A 155 11.82 -2.19 -8.35
N GLU A 156 12.47 -2.49 -7.21
CA GLU A 156 12.88 -1.51 -6.20
C GLU A 156 13.66 -0.33 -6.82
N SER A 157 14.63 -0.62 -7.69
CA SER A 157 15.45 0.41 -8.34
C SER A 157 14.64 1.41 -9.15
N VAL A 158 13.61 0.96 -9.87
CA VAL A 158 12.76 1.84 -10.68
C VAL A 158 11.82 2.64 -9.81
N LEU A 159 11.24 2.05 -8.76
CA LEU A 159 10.41 2.82 -7.82
C LEU A 159 11.21 3.90 -7.10
N VAL A 160 12.45 3.61 -6.73
CA VAL A 160 13.37 4.61 -6.16
C VAL A 160 13.61 5.75 -7.15
N GLU A 161 13.91 5.42 -8.40
CA GLU A 161 14.12 6.44 -9.44
C GLU A 161 12.86 7.29 -9.65
N LEU A 162 11.69 6.66 -9.68
CA LEU A 162 10.43 7.31 -10.02
C LEU A 162 9.93 8.25 -8.91
N PHE A 163 10.01 7.83 -7.66
CA PHE A 163 9.42 8.58 -6.53
C PHE A 163 10.44 9.31 -5.66
N PHE A 164 11.70 8.88 -5.64
CA PHE A 164 12.66 9.37 -4.65
C PHE A 164 13.86 10.10 -5.24
N SER A 165 14.21 9.92 -6.51
CA SER A 165 15.40 10.52 -7.13
C SER A 165 15.50 12.04 -6.96
N GLY A 166 14.36 12.76 -6.99
CA GLY A 166 14.30 14.20 -6.76
C GLY A 166 14.33 14.63 -5.27
N LEU A 167 14.11 13.70 -4.34
CA LEU A 167 13.96 13.98 -2.90
C LEU A 167 15.20 13.58 -2.08
N ILE A 168 15.77 12.40 -2.34
CA ILE A 168 16.85 11.83 -1.52
C ILE A 168 18.25 12.09 -2.10
N GLY A 169 18.35 12.60 -3.33
CA GLY A 169 19.61 12.82 -4.02
C GLY A 169 20.43 11.53 -4.14
N ASN A 170 21.66 11.53 -3.61
CA ASN A 170 22.59 10.40 -3.68
C ASN A 170 22.46 9.40 -2.51
N LEU A 171 21.52 9.61 -1.57
CA LEU A 171 21.33 8.71 -0.43
C LEU A 171 20.61 7.43 -0.86
N SER A 172 20.99 6.28 -0.27
CA SER A 172 20.29 5.02 -0.53
C SER A 172 18.98 4.97 0.23
N ILE A 173 17.91 4.52 -0.43
CA ILE A 173 16.58 4.43 0.18
C ILE A 173 16.59 3.57 1.46
N GLU A 174 17.45 2.55 1.53
CA GLU A 174 17.62 1.70 2.71
C GLU A 174 18.01 2.47 3.97
N THR A 175 18.74 3.57 3.80
CA THR A 175 19.14 4.43 4.92
C THR A 175 18.04 5.40 5.31
N VAL A 176 17.16 5.78 4.39
CA VAL A 176 16.11 6.79 4.59
C VAL A 176 14.82 6.18 5.14
N ILE A 177 14.43 4.97 4.70
CA ILE A 177 13.19 4.30 5.11
C ILE A 177 13.04 4.19 6.64
N PRO A 178 14.06 3.80 7.43
CA PRO A 178 13.95 3.77 8.88
C PRO A 178 13.62 5.12 9.51
N PHE A 179 14.06 6.23 8.90
CA PHE A 179 13.73 7.58 9.36
C PHE A 179 12.32 7.97 8.97
N VAL A 180 11.88 7.69 7.74
CA VAL A 180 10.49 7.95 7.29
C VAL A 180 9.49 7.24 8.19
N LEU A 181 9.76 5.98 8.57
CA LEU A 181 8.90 5.20 9.46
C LEU A 181 8.95 5.65 10.93
N LYS A 182 10.06 6.28 11.35
CA LYS A 182 10.20 6.87 12.70
C LYS A 182 9.72 8.32 12.76
N MET A 183 9.43 8.92 11.60
CA MET A 183 9.00 10.30 11.51
C MET A 183 7.59 10.38 12.09
N ASP A 184 7.42 11.24 13.09
CA ASP A 184 6.12 11.48 13.69
C ASP A 184 5.28 12.34 12.74
N VAL A 185 4.62 11.68 11.79
CA VAL A 185 3.88 12.33 10.71
C VAL A 185 2.72 13.17 11.27
N MET A 186 2.25 12.88 12.49
CA MET A 186 1.19 13.62 13.15
C MET A 186 1.59 15.06 13.49
N ASN A 187 2.87 15.32 13.77
CA ASN A 187 3.37 16.67 14.08
C ASN A 187 3.65 17.52 12.82
N VAL A 188 3.70 16.91 11.63
CA VAL A 188 4.04 17.63 10.38
C VAL A 188 2.80 18.28 9.75
N PHE A 189 1.61 17.73 10.00
CA PHE A 189 0.35 18.23 9.47
C PHE A 189 -0.50 18.98 10.49
N GLU A 190 -0.06 19.11 11.75
CA GLU A 190 -0.69 20.05 12.67
C GLU A 190 -0.42 21.48 12.15
N PRO A 191 -1.47 22.25 11.78
CA PRO A 191 -1.28 23.68 11.62
C PRO A 191 -0.86 24.18 12.99
N SER A 192 0.30 24.82 13.06
CA SER A 192 0.65 25.65 14.21
C SER A 192 -0.54 26.56 14.48
N GLN A 193 -1.35 26.24 15.49
CA GLN A 193 -2.28 27.21 16.03
C GLN A 193 -1.40 28.31 16.61
N GLY A 194 -1.19 29.34 15.80
CA GLY A 194 -0.63 30.60 16.23
C GLY A 194 -1.44 31.03 17.44
N SER A 195 -0.82 30.93 18.60
CA SER A 195 -1.25 31.57 19.81
C SER A 195 -1.00 33.08 19.65
N ASP A 196 -1.80 33.71 18.80
CA ASP A 196 -1.96 35.16 18.81
C ASP A 196 -2.89 35.53 19.97
N SER A 197 -2.38 35.36 21.19
CA SER A 197 -2.89 36.07 22.37
C SER A 197 -2.27 37.47 22.40
N ILE A 198 -2.66 38.30 21.42
CA ILE A 198 -2.56 39.76 21.54
C ILE A 198 -3.93 40.24 22.01
N LEU A 199 -4.08 40.39 23.31
CA LEU A 199 -5.14 41.20 23.91
C LEU A 199 -4.68 42.66 23.92
N PRO A 200 -5.46 43.61 23.38
CA PRO A 200 -5.37 45.00 23.78
C PRO A 200 -6.55 45.40 24.67
N SER A 201 -6.20 46.24 25.67
CA SER A 201 -7.04 47.04 26.59
C SER A 201 -7.37 46.41 27.94
#